data_AF-A0A480N637-F1
#
_entry.id   AF-A0A480N637-F1
#
_cell.length_a   1.000
_cell.length_b   1.000
_cell.length_c   1.000
_cell.angle_alpha   90.00
_cell.angle_beta   90.00
_cell.angle_gamma   90.00
#
_symmetry.space_group_name_H-M   'P 1'
#
loop_
_entity.id
_entity.type
_entity.pdbx_description
1 polymer ?
#
loop_
_entity_poly.entity_id
_entity_poly.type
_entity_poly.pdbx_seq_one_letter_code
_entity_poly.pdbx_strand_id
1 'polypeptide(L)'
;MEKRAAAGPEGAPGARAQLAVVCLVNIVLTGRLSSAVPALGEASTSQPPLLTAACSGKLEQHTERRGVIYSPAWPLNYPPGTNCSWYIQGDRGDMITISFRNFDVEESHQCSLDWLMLGPAAPPRQEAFRLCGSAIPPAFISARDHVWIFFHSDASSSGQAQGFRLSYIRGKLGQASCQADEFRCDNGKCLPGPWQCNTVDECGDGSDEGNCSAPASEPPGSLCPGGTFPCSGARSTRCLPAERRCDGTQDCGDGSDEAGCPDLACGRRLGSFYGSFASPDLFGAARGPSDLHCTWLVDTQDPRRVLLQLELRLGYDDYVQVYEGLGERGDRLLQTLSYRSNHRPVSLEAAQGRLTVAYHARARSAGHGFNATYQVKGYCLPWEQPCGSSREGDAGDAGEQGCFSEPQRCDGWWHCASGRDEQGCPACPPDQYPCEGGSGLCYTPADRCNNQKSCPDGADEKNCFSCQPGTFHCGTNLCIFETWRCDGQEDCQDGS
;
A
#
# COMPACT_ATOMS: atom_id res chain seq x y z
N MET A 1 -47.13 0.95 -57.93
CA MET A 1 -46.98 1.62 -59.26
C MET A 1 -45.93 2.71 -59.14
N GLU A 2 -45.47 3.21 -60.28
CA GLU A 2 -44.58 4.37 -60.46
C GLU A 2 -45.22 5.69 -59.92
N LYS A 3 -44.58 6.88 -59.85
CA LYS A 3 -43.38 7.39 -60.57
C LYS A 3 -42.79 8.68 -59.94
N ARG A 4 -41.47 8.89 -60.14
CA ARG A 4 -40.76 10.17 -60.41
C ARG A 4 -40.67 11.30 -59.37
N ALA A 5 -39.60 12.11 -59.55
CA ALA A 5 -39.29 13.37 -58.89
C ALA A 5 -39.36 14.58 -59.87
N ALA A 6 -39.20 15.80 -59.34
CA ALA A 6 -38.93 17.05 -60.06
C ALA A 6 -38.11 18.01 -59.17
N ALA A 7 -37.51 19.09 -59.71
CA ALA A 7 -36.55 19.95 -59.00
C ALA A 7 -36.49 21.41 -59.52
N GLY A 8 -35.84 22.31 -58.76
CA GLY A 8 -35.46 23.68 -59.15
C GLY A 8 -36.40 24.80 -58.63
N PRO A 9 -36.03 26.10 -58.75
CA PRO A 9 -34.87 26.68 -59.45
C PRO A 9 -33.96 27.60 -58.57
N GLU A 10 -33.27 28.57 -59.20
CA GLU A 10 -32.03 29.26 -58.76
C GLU A 10 -32.18 30.69 -58.18
N GLY A 11 -31.09 31.25 -57.63
CA GLY A 11 -30.90 32.69 -57.37
C GLY A 11 -29.53 33.07 -56.76
N ALA A 12 -28.80 34.00 -57.37
CA ALA A 12 -27.45 34.50 -56.96
C ALA A 12 -27.41 36.05 -57.08
N PRO A 13 -26.27 36.81 -57.10
CA PRO A 13 -24.84 36.54 -56.82
C PRO A 13 -24.14 37.63 -55.95
N GLY A 14 -22.79 37.61 -55.83
CA GLY A 14 -22.00 38.80 -55.43
C GLY A 14 -20.53 38.53 -55.02
N ALA A 15 -19.56 39.33 -55.50
CA ALA A 15 -18.13 39.18 -55.17
C ALA A 15 -17.26 40.43 -55.48
N ARG A 16 -16.16 40.65 -54.73
CA ARG A 16 -14.87 41.26 -55.19
C ARG A 16 -13.78 41.26 -54.09
N ALA A 17 -12.55 41.68 -54.42
CA ALA A 17 -11.33 41.44 -53.63
C ALA A 17 -10.24 42.54 -53.77
N GLN A 18 -9.09 42.34 -53.08
CA GLN A 18 -7.83 43.13 -53.07
C GLN A 18 -7.89 44.45 -52.26
N LEU A 19 -6.92 44.78 -51.39
CA LEU A 19 -5.52 45.13 -51.71
C LEU A 19 -4.52 44.77 -50.57
N ALA A 20 -3.22 45.08 -50.75
CA ALA A 20 -2.17 44.90 -49.74
C ALA A 20 -1.24 46.13 -49.65
N VAL A 21 -0.59 46.34 -48.48
CA VAL A 21 0.42 47.39 -48.24
C VAL A 21 1.54 46.82 -47.36
N VAL A 22 2.79 47.26 -47.59
CA VAL A 22 4.02 46.83 -46.90
C VAL A 22 4.69 48.05 -46.25
N CYS A 23 5.31 47.87 -45.09
CA CYS A 23 6.36 48.78 -44.58
C CYS A 23 7.49 47.99 -43.89
N LEU A 24 8.70 48.52 -43.98
CA LEU A 24 9.95 47.93 -43.46
C LEU A 24 10.63 48.89 -42.48
N VAL A 25 11.23 48.36 -41.41
CA VAL A 25 12.43 48.93 -40.76
C VAL A 25 13.34 47.77 -40.37
N ASN A 26 14.66 47.94 -40.47
CA ASN A 26 15.63 46.84 -40.37
C ASN A 26 16.97 47.34 -39.77
N ILE A 27 17.37 46.79 -38.61
CA ILE A 27 18.67 47.04 -37.93
C ILE A 27 19.03 45.76 -37.13
N VAL A 28 20.27 45.26 -37.01
CA VAL A 28 21.39 45.03 -37.97
C VAL A 28 22.56 44.39 -37.17
N LEU A 29 22.96 43.15 -37.51
CA LEU A 29 24.21 42.43 -37.11
C LEU A 29 24.49 42.27 -35.58
N THR A 30 25.10 41.19 -35.05
CA THR A 30 25.99 40.11 -35.55
C THR A 30 25.59 38.74 -34.91
N GLY A 31 26.06 37.55 -35.33
CA GLY A 31 26.86 37.18 -36.51
C GLY A 31 27.42 35.74 -36.46
N ARG A 32 27.49 35.08 -37.62
CA ARG A 32 28.06 33.74 -37.94
C ARG A 32 27.34 32.48 -37.43
N LEU A 33 27.30 31.47 -38.31
CA LEU A 33 26.81 30.11 -38.07
C LEU A 33 27.96 29.18 -37.65
N SER A 34 27.63 28.09 -36.98
CA SER A 34 28.30 26.79 -37.16
C SER A 34 27.26 25.66 -37.07
N SER A 35 27.59 24.47 -37.61
CA SER A 35 26.61 23.42 -37.91
C SER A 35 26.44 22.37 -36.81
N ALA A 36 25.19 22.09 -36.43
CA ALA A 36 24.76 20.83 -35.81
C ALA A 36 23.28 20.58 -36.12
N VAL A 37 22.87 19.31 -36.25
CA VAL A 37 21.51 18.90 -36.63
C VAL A 37 20.61 18.82 -35.39
N PRO A 38 19.39 19.40 -35.41
CA PRO A 38 18.37 19.08 -34.42
C PRO A 38 17.72 17.73 -34.75
N ALA A 39 17.82 16.76 -33.85
CA ALA A 39 17.04 15.53 -33.91
C ALA A 39 15.59 15.79 -33.48
N LEU A 40 14.65 15.02 -34.03
CA LEU A 40 13.21 15.21 -33.84
C LEU A 40 12.69 14.53 -32.56
N GLY A 41 11.68 15.14 -31.93
CA GLY A 41 10.63 14.43 -31.20
C GLY A 41 10.82 14.30 -29.68
N GLU A 42 10.39 15.31 -28.93
CA GLU A 42 9.90 15.07 -27.56
C GLU A 42 8.55 14.33 -27.64
N ALA A 43 8.56 13.03 -27.32
CA ALA A 43 7.36 12.22 -27.21
C ALA A 43 6.93 12.10 -25.74
N SER A 44 5.90 12.85 -25.35
CA SER A 44 5.26 12.69 -24.04
C SER A 44 4.77 11.25 -23.85
N THR A 45 5.09 10.66 -22.70
CA THR A 45 4.59 9.34 -22.26
C THR A 45 4.19 9.38 -20.79
N SER A 46 2.95 9.82 -20.57
CA SER A 46 2.24 9.73 -19.30
C SER A 46 1.74 8.30 -19.04
N GLN A 47 2.13 7.65 -17.94
CA GLN A 47 1.40 6.56 -17.26
C GLN A 47 2.05 6.25 -15.87
N PRO A 48 1.40 5.49 -14.95
CA PRO A 48 1.42 5.79 -13.52
C PRO A 48 2.29 4.88 -12.63
N PRO A 49 2.45 5.24 -11.34
CA PRO A 49 3.01 4.37 -10.30
C PRO A 49 1.89 3.65 -9.49
N LEU A 50 1.47 2.47 -9.95
CA LEU A 50 1.04 1.38 -9.04
C LEU A 50 2.18 0.35 -8.85
N LEU A 51 3.39 0.84 -9.08
CA LEU A 51 4.64 0.11 -9.27
C LEU A 51 5.74 1.00 -8.68
N THR A 52 6.68 0.42 -7.95
CA THR A 52 7.97 1.09 -7.71
C THR A 52 8.62 1.41 -9.07
N ALA A 53 9.54 2.37 -9.12
CA ALA A 53 10.12 2.81 -10.39
C ALA A 53 10.70 1.62 -11.17
N ALA A 54 11.31 0.67 -10.45
CA ALA A 54 11.85 -0.60 -10.92
C ALA A 54 10.87 -1.46 -11.75
N CYS A 55 9.59 -1.45 -11.36
CA CYS A 55 8.57 -2.33 -11.93
C CYS A 55 7.77 -1.64 -13.05
N SER A 56 7.93 -0.32 -13.23
CA SER A 56 7.29 0.46 -14.30
C SER A 56 7.93 0.29 -15.69
N GLY A 57 8.70 -0.78 -15.90
CA GLY A 57 9.55 -0.96 -17.09
C GLY A 57 10.77 -0.02 -17.14
N LYS A 58 11.02 0.73 -16.06
CA LYS A 58 12.19 1.60 -15.89
C LYS A 58 13.13 1.00 -14.85
N LEU A 59 14.42 1.33 -14.96
CA LEU A 59 15.43 0.87 -14.01
C LEU A 59 15.45 1.78 -12.78
N GLU A 60 15.32 1.21 -11.59
CA GLU A 60 15.51 1.93 -10.33
C GLU A 60 16.99 1.87 -9.91
N GLN A 61 17.66 3.02 -9.89
CA GLN A 61 19.08 3.08 -9.54
C GLN A 61 19.26 3.54 -8.09
N HIS A 62 19.93 2.70 -7.29
CA HIS A 62 20.32 3.04 -5.93
C HIS A 62 21.81 3.41 -5.88
N THR A 63 22.11 4.55 -5.26
CA THR A 63 23.47 5.06 -5.01
C THR A 63 23.74 5.31 -3.52
N GLU A 64 22.81 4.96 -2.63
CA GLU A 64 23.00 5.10 -1.18
C GLU A 64 23.90 4.00 -0.61
N ARG A 65 24.54 4.27 0.55
CA ARG A 65 25.49 3.33 1.18
C ARG A 65 24.81 2.07 1.72
N ARG A 66 23.54 2.15 2.12
CA ARG A 66 22.73 1.02 2.61
C ARG A 66 21.27 1.26 2.25
N GLY A 67 20.47 0.21 2.15
CA GLY A 67 19.05 0.34 1.87
C GLY A 67 18.28 -0.97 2.02
N VAL A 68 16.98 -0.90 1.75
CA VAL A 68 16.05 -2.05 1.79
C VAL A 68 15.26 -2.04 0.50
N ILE A 69 15.17 -3.19 -0.16
CA ILE A 69 14.35 -3.38 -1.37
C ILE A 69 13.32 -4.46 -1.05
N TYR A 70 12.09 -4.21 -1.49
CA TYR A 70 10.93 -5.04 -1.26
C TYR A 70 10.40 -5.56 -2.59
N SER A 71 9.77 -6.74 -2.58
CA SER A 71 8.85 -7.12 -3.65
C SER A 71 7.69 -6.13 -3.75
N PRO A 72 7.03 -6.01 -4.92
CA PRO A 72 5.80 -5.23 -5.03
C PRO A 72 4.74 -5.77 -4.06
N ALA A 73 3.90 -4.87 -3.54
CA ALA A 73 2.86 -5.12 -2.53
C ALA A 73 3.32 -5.60 -1.13
N TRP A 74 4.62 -5.81 -0.87
CA TRP A 74 5.12 -6.26 0.44
C TRP A 74 4.56 -5.41 1.62
N PRO A 75 4.05 -6.01 2.71
CA PRO A 75 4.14 -7.43 3.09
C PRO A 75 2.97 -8.31 2.59
N LEU A 76 2.14 -7.82 1.66
CA LEU A 76 1.17 -8.66 0.95
C LEU A 76 1.85 -9.42 -0.20
N ASN A 77 1.14 -10.44 -0.67
CA ASN A 77 1.60 -11.30 -1.76
C ASN A 77 1.73 -10.51 -3.06
N TYR A 78 2.80 -10.79 -3.84
CA TYR A 78 3.11 -9.99 -5.02
C TYR A 78 2.14 -10.25 -6.18
N PRO A 79 1.87 -9.24 -7.03
CA PRO A 79 1.00 -9.39 -8.19
C PRO A 79 1.64 -10.24 -9.32
N PRO A 80 0.85 -11.08 -10.03
CA PRO A 80 1.31 -11.82 -11.20
C PRO A 80 1.70 -10.93 -12.39
N GLY A 81 2.50 -11.47 -13.31
CA GLY A 81 2.94 -10.83 -14.55
C GLY A 81 3.95 -9.69 -14.36
N THR A 82 4.45 -9.48 -13.16
CA THR A 82 5.22 -8.29 -12.78
C THR A 82 6.70 -8.47 -13.08
N ASN A 83 7.31 -7.45 -13.67
CA ASN A 83 8.72 -7.45 -14.05
C ASN A 83 9.40 -6.21 -13.45
N CYS A 84 10.30 -6.42 -12.48
CA CYS A 84 11.02 -5.36 -11.78
C CYS A 84 12.52 -5.41 -12.04
N SER A 85 13.15 -4.24 -12.13
CA SER A 85 14.59 -4.09 -12.30
C SER A 85 15.17 -3.00 -11.39
N TRP A 86 16.13 -3.38 -10.53
CA TRP A 86 16.91 -2.46 -9.71
C TRP A 86 18.40 -2.60 -10.04
N TYR A 87 19.14 -1.50 -9.88
CA TYR A 87 20.58 -1.44 -10.07
C TYR A 87 21.24 -0.70 -8.90
N ILE A 88 21.99 -1.45 -8.08
CA ILE A 88 22.76 -0.88 -6.98
C ILE A 88 24.15 -0.53 -7.53
N GLN A 89 24.49 0.75 -7.51
CA GLN A 89 25.80 1.27 -7.94
C GLN A 89 26.64 1.66 -6.72
N GLY A 90 27.80 1.04 -6.59
CA GLY A 90 28.85 1.39 -5.65
C GLY A 90 29.90 2.33 -6.23
N ASP A 91 30.78 2.82 -5.35
CA ASP A 91 32.01 3.50 -5.73
C ASP A 91 33.09 2.49 -6.14
N ARG A 92 34.13 2.95 -6.85
CA ARG A 92 35.22 2.07 -7.30
C ARG A 92 35.86 1.35 -6.11
N GLY A 93 35.83 0.01 -6.16
CA GLY A 93 36.35 -0.88 -5.12
C GLY A 93 35.38 -1.11 -3.94
N ASP A 94 34.14 -0.66 -4.02
CA ASP A 94 33.07 -1.16 -3.14
C ASP A 94 32.73 -2.63 -3.47
N MET A 95 32.27 -3.35 -2.46
CA MET A 95 31.48 -4.57 -2.58
C MET A 95 30.09 -4.31 -2.00
N ILE A 96 29.07 -4.80 -2.69
CA ILE A 96 27.67 -4.76 -2.29
C ILE A 96 27.34 -6.11 -1.67
N THR A 97 26.81 -6.08 -0.45
CA THR A 97 26.34 -7.27 0.27
C THR A 97 24.84 -7.18 0.41
N ILE A 98 24.14 -8.25 0.07
CA ILE A 98 22.68 -8.38 0.10
C ILE A 98 22.32 -9.54 1.02
N SER A 99 21.49 -9.26 2.03
CA SER A 99 20.89 -10.24 2.94
C SER A 99 19.37 -10.25 2.80
N PHE A 100 18.73 -11.38 3.04
CA PHE A 100 17.28 -11.56 2.98
C PHE A 100 16.72 -11.72 4.38
N ARG A 101 15.84 -10.81 4.81
CA ARG A 101 15.10 -10.97 6.08
C ARG A 101 13.85 -11.84 5.91
N ASN A 102 13.28 -11.80 4.71
CA ASN A 102 12.12 -12.59 4.30
C ASN A 102 12.29 -12.92 2.81
N PHE A 103 11.93 -14.14 2.41
CA PHE A 103 11.95 -14.57 1.02
C PHE A 103 10.93 -15.70 0.82
N ASP A 104 9.97 -15.47 -0.07
CA ASP A 104 8.87 -16.34 -0.41
C ASP A 104 8.45 -16.05 -1.86
N VAL A 105 8.98 -16.82 -2.81
CA VAL A 105 8.74 -16.68 -4.25
C VAL A 105 8.32 -18.04 -4.79
N GLU A 106 7.36 -18.11 -5.71
CA GLU A 106 6.76 -19.39 -6.16
C GLU A 106 7.82 -20.43 -6.58
N GLU A 107 7.81 -21.59 -5.93
CA GLU A 107 8.81 -22.63 -6.17
C GLU A 107 8.52 -23.37 -7.48
N SER A 108 9.47 -23.31 -8.42
CA SER A 108 9.37 -23.98 -9.72
C SER A 108 10.70 -24.62 -10.11
N HIS A 109 10.64 -25.68 -10.92
CA HIS A 109 11.83 -26.45 -11.31
C HIS A 109 12.84 -25.57 -12.07
N GLN A 110 13.96 -25.25 -11.41
CA GLN A 110 15.01 -24.31 -11.84
C GLN A 110 14.58 -22.83 -11.88
N CYS A 111 13.57 -22.44 -11.10
CA CYS A 111 12.98 -21.09 -11.06
C CYS A 111 12.60 -20.63 -12.48
N SER A 112 11.68 -21.40 -13.08
CA SER A 112 11.23 -21.30 -14.47
C SER A 112 9.91 -20.54 -14.65
N LEU A 113 9.10 -20.49 -13.59
CA LEU A 113 7.95 -19.60 -13.45
C LEU A 113 8.46 -18.29 -12.82
N ASP A 114 8.14 -18.05 -11.55
CA ASP A 114 8.65 -16.89 -10.80
C ASP A 114 10.16 -17.04 -10.47
N TRP A 115 10.87 -15.91 -10.42
CA TRP A 115 12.27 -15.86 -9.99
C TRP A 115 12.71 -14.45 -9.56
N LEU A 116 13.54 -14.40 -8.51
CA LEU A 116 14.46 -13.31 -8.25
C LEU A 116 15.83 -13.64 -8.83
N MET A 117 16.49 -12.69 -9.47
CA MET A 117 17.81 -12.86 -10.07
C MET A 117 18.79 -11.79 -9.57
N LEU A 118 19.96 -12.22 -9.09
CA LEU A 118 21.06 -11.36 -8.66
C LEU A 118 22.29 -11.57 -9.55
N GLY A 119 22.94 -10.51 -10.03
CA GLY A 119 24.15 -10.65 -10.84
C GLY A 119 24.91 -9.36 -11.15
N PRO A 120 26.11 -9.47 -11.75
CA PRO A 120 26.93 -8.33 -12.18
C PRO A 120 26.45 -7.71 -13.50
N ALA A 121 25.52 -8.33 -14.21
CA ALA A 121 25.05 -7.89 -15.52
C ALA A 121 23.56 -8.20 -15.72
N ALA A 122 22.92 -7.42 -16.59
CA ALA A 122 21.55 -7.68 -17.00
C ALA A 122 21.39 -8.98 -17.83
N PRO A 123 20.20 -9.61 -17.80
CA PRO A 123 19.82 -10.65 -18.74
C PRO A 123 20.11 -10.25 -20.21
N PRO A 124 20.48 -11.20 -21.09
CA PRO A 124 20.44 -12.65 -20.91
C PRO A 124 21.77 -13.29 -20.47
N ARG A 125 22.71 -12.55 -19.86
CA ARG A 125 24.03 -13.09 -19.50
C ARG A 125 23.94 -14.12 -18.36
N GLN A 126 24.65 -15.23 -18.49
CA GLN A 126 24.58 -16.39 -17.59
C GLN A 126 25.32 -16.23 -16.23
N GLU A 127 25.95 -15.09 -15.96
CA GLU A 127 26.69 -14.82 -14.71
C GLU A 127 25.77 -14.44 -13.53
N ALA A 128 24.53 -14.94 -13.48
CA ALA A 128 23.50 -14.49 -12.55
C ALA A 128 22.83 -15.65 -11.80
N PHE A 129 22.63 -15.48 -10.49
CA PHE A 129 22.01 -16.45 -9.60
C PHE A 129 20.50 -16.25 -9.62
N ARG A 130 19.74 -17.31 -9.92
CA ARG A 130 18.27 -17.35 -9.78
C ARG A 130 17.88 -17.93 -8.42
N LEU A 131 16.85 -17.36 -7.82
CA LEU A 131 16.32 -17.70 -6.50
C LEU A 131 14.79 -17.79 -6.59
N CYS A 132 14.22 -18.84 -5.99
CA CYS A 132 12.79 -19.08 -5.81
C CYS A 132 12.59 -20.05 -4.62
N GLY A 133 11.35 -20.26 -4.19
CA GLY A 133 11.00 -20.97 -2.96
C GLY A 133 10.85 -20.04 -1.75
N SER A 134 10.54 -20.63 -0.59
CA SER A 134 10.28 -19.92 0.68
C SER A 134 11.36 -20.09 1.74
N ALA A 135 12.50 -20.68 1.37
CA ALA A 135 13.71 -20.72 2.20
C ALA A 135 14.53 -19.44 1.99
N ILE A 136 15.00 -18.83 3.09
CA ILE A 136 15.84 -17.63 3.06
C ILE A 136 17.15 -17.94 2.29
N PRO A 137 17.47 -17.22 1.19
CA PRO A 137 18.70 -17.42 0.44
C PRO A 137 19.95 -17.03 1.25
N PRO A 138 21.10 -17.66 1.00
CA PRO A 138 22.36 -17.22 1.57
C PRO A 138 22.72 -15.80 1.09
N ALA A 139 23.48 -15.07 1.89
CA ALA A 139 23.93 -13.73 1.56
C ALA A 139 24.68 -13.67 0.21
N PHE A 140 24.37 -12.65 -0.59
CA PHE A 140 25.04 -12.40 -1.86
C PHE A 140 26.07 -11.28 -1.72
N ILE A 141 27.33 -11.56 -2.05
CA ILE A 141 28.45 -10.61 -2.02
C ILE A 141 28.92 -10.36 -3.46
N SER A 142 28.94 -9.11 -3.89
CA SER A 142 29.27 -8.76 -5.27
C SER A 142 30.77 -8.81 -5.57
N ALA A 143 31.14 -9.45 -6.70
CA ALA A 143 32.50 -9.43 -7.24
C ALA A 143 32.84 -8.14 -8.02
N ARG A 144 31.92 -7.16 -8.07
CA ARG A 144 32.04 -5.86 -8.75
C ARG A 144 31.45 -4.76 -7.88
N ASP A 145 31.77 -3.52 -8.24
CA ASP A 145 31.21 -2.29 -7.67
C ASP A 145 29.74 -2.02 -8.06
N HIS A 146 29.02 -3.02 -8.57
CA HIS A 146 27.61 -2.91 -8.96
C HIS A 146 26.89 -4.26 -8.92
N VAL A 147 25.58 -4.22 -8.69
CA VAL A 147 24.67 -5.38 -8.73
C VAL A 147 23.39 -5.02 -9.44
N TRP A 148 22.97 -5.90 -10.36
CA TRP A 148 21.64 -5.91 -10.92
C TRP A 148 20.75 -6.87 -10.14
N ILE A 149 19.51 -6.46 -9.90
CA ILE A 149 18.45 -7.25 -9.29
C ILE A 149 17.27 -7.25 -10.24
N PHE A 150 16.78 -8.43 -10.63
CA PHE A 150 15.58 -8.57 -11.47
C PHE A 150 14.59 -9.51 -10.80
N PHE A 151 13.35 -9.07 -10.65
CA PHE A 151 12.24 -9.92 -10.19
C PHE A 151 11.25 -10.13 -11.34
N HIS A 152 10.82 -11.37 -11.50
CA HIS A 152 9.82 -11.79 -12.48
C HIS A 152 8.76 -12.63 -11.78
N SER A 153 7.50 -12.24 -11.95
CA SER A 153 6.35 -13.12 -11.72
C SER A 153 5.63 -13.44 -13.04
N ASP A 154 5.20 -14.69 -13.15
CA ASP A 154 4.44 -15.25 -14.26
C ASP A 154 2.94 -14.87 -14.15
N ALA A 155 2.15 -15.17 -15.19
CA ALA A 155 0.72 -14.80 -15.25
C ALA A 155 -0.22 -15.81 -14.54
N SER A 156 0.31 -16.93 -14.02
CA SER A 156 -0.42 -17.97 -13.28
C SER A 156 -0.17 -17.92 -11.77
N SER A 157 0.91 -17.27 -11.32
CA SER A 157 1.27 -16.99 -9.93
C SER A 157 0.08 -16.37 -9.18
N SER A 158 -0.65 -17.21 -8.45
CA SER A 158 -2.03 -16.92 -8.01
C SER A 158 -2.12 -16.11 -6.72
N GLY A 159 -1.15 -15.21 -6.51
CA GLY A 159 -1.04 -14.38 -5.31
C GLY A 159 -0.83 -15.22 -4.05
N GLN A 160 -0.05 -16.31 -4.11
CA GLN A 160 0.16 -17.23 -2.98
C GLN A 160 1.36 -16.87 -2.10
N ALA A 161 2.40 -16.24 -2.67
CA ALA A 161 3.68 -16.02 -2.01
C ALA A 161 3.91 -14.53 -1.65
N GLN A 162 4.46 -14.26 -0.46
CA GLN A 162 4.64 -12.93 0.13
C GLN A 162 5.70 -12.07 -0.58
N GLY A 163 6.57 -12.68 -1.38
CA GLY A 163 7.71 -12.02 -2.02
C GLY A 163 8.90 -11.91 -1.07
N PHE A 164 9.64 -10.81 -1.14
CA PHE A 164 10.92 -10.71 -0.45
C PHE A 164 11.15 -9.34 0.18
N ARG A 165 11.91 -9.37 1.28
CA ARG A 165 12.49 -8.20 1.92
C ARG A 165 14.01 -8.38 1.99
N LEU A 166 14.70 -7.85 1.00
CA LEU A 166 16.17 -7.82 0.99
C LEU A 166 16.69 -6.51 1.58
N SER A 167 17.87 -6.55 2.17
CA SER A 167 18.56 -5.37 2.70
C SER A 167 20.01 -5.40 2.20
N TYR A 168 20.54 -4.25 1.82
CA TYR A 168 21.88 -4.16 1.23
C TYR A 168 22.76 -3.15 1.94
N ILE A 169 24.07 -3.40 1.89
CA ILE A 169 25.11 -2.44 2.32
C ILE A 169 26.28 -2.46 1.33
N ARG A 170 26.85 -1.27 1.10
CA ARG A 170 28.13 -1.04 0.42
C ARG A 170 29.24 -0.87 1.44
N GLY A 171 30.32 -1.62 1.28
CA GLY A 171 31.52 -1.52 2.09
C GLY A 171 32.78 -1.80 1.28
N LYS A 172 33.95 -1.53 1.88
CA LYS A 172 35.25 -1.91 1.31
C LYS A 172 35.94 -2.92 2.23
N LEU A 173 36.73 -3.82 1.67
CA LEU A 173 37.62 -4.68 2.46
C LEU A 173 38.70 -3.83 3.14
N GLY A 174 39.13 -4.24 4.33
CA GLY A 174 40.22 -3.57 5.06
C GLY A 174 39.88 -2.19 5.65
N GLN A 175 38.62 -1.86 5.93
CA GLN A 175 38.31 -0.65 6.69
C GLN A 175 38.88 -0.73 8.12
N ALA A 176 39.51 0.37 8.56
CA ALA A 176 40.09 0.50 9.89
C ALA A 176 39.02 0.76 10.97
N SER A 177 37.88 1.32 10.59
CA SER A 177 36.72 1.58 11.46
C SER A 177 35.41 1.56 10.66
N CYS A 178 34.33 1.23 11.36
CA CYS A 178 32.95 1.26 10.88
C CYS A 178 32.15 2.35 11.65
N GLN A 179 30.88 2.56 11.29
CA GLN A 179 30.01 3.44 12.08
C GLN A 179 29.64 2.82 13.44
N ALA A 180 29.08 3.61 14.36
CA ALA A 180 28.74 3.18 15.71
C ALA A 180 27.62 2.12 15.78
N ASP A 181 26.89 1.92 14.68
CA ASP A 181 25.82 0.95 14.49
C ASP A 181 26.22 -0.24 13.59
N GLU A 182 27.52 -0.38 13.30
CA GLU A 182 28.07 -1.37 12.36
C GLU A 182 29.06 -2.34 13.03
N PHE A 183 28.87 -3.63 12.77
CA PHE A 183 29.85 -4.66 13.09
C PHE A 183 31.00 -4.64 12.06
N ARG A 184 32.20 -5.07 12.48
CA ARG A 184 33.40 -5.13 11.65
C ARG A 184 33.92 -6.57 11.55
N CYS A 185 33.83 -7.16 10.36
CA CYS A 185 34.39 -8.47 10.04
C CYS A 185 35.93 -8.46 10.16
N ASP A 186 36.57 -9.62 10.29
CA ASP A 186 38.03 -9.72 10.36
C ASP A 186 38.70 -9.34 9.03
N ASN A 187 38.07 -9.63 7.88
CA ASN A 187 38.46 -9.08 6.58
C ASN A 187 38.34 -7.54 6.45
N GLY A 188 37.84 -6.86 7.50
CA GLY A 188 37.72 -5.41 7.58
C GLY A 188 36.52 -4.80 6.86
N LYS A 189 35.56 -5.62 6.44
CA LYS A 189 34.24 -5.19 5.95
C LYS A 189 33.37 -4.69 7.12
N CYS A 190 32.46 -3.76 6.82
CA CYS A 190 31.48 -3.23 7.77
C CYS A 190 30.07 -3.73 7.41
N LEU A 191 29.34 -4.28 8.38
CA LEU A 191 27.96 -4.75 8.26
C LEU A 191 27.05 -4.03 9.27
N PRO A 192 25.72 -3.91 9.06
CA PRO A 192 24.80 -3.44 10.10
C PRO A 192 24.83 -4.34 11.34
N GLY A 193 24.70 -3.78 12.55
CA GLY A 193 24.63 -4.58 13.80
C GLY A 193 23.61 -5.73 13.80
N PRO A 194 22.41 -5.61 13.18
CA PRO A 194 21.45 -6.72 13.04
C PRO A 194 21.87 -7.88 12.11
N TRP A 195 23.06 -7.83 11.52
CA TRP A 195 23.69 -8.89 10.72
C TRP A 195 24.83 -9.59 11.48
N GLN A 196 24.87 -9.44 12.81
CA GLN A 196 25.70 -10.24 13.69
C GLN A 196 24.82 -11.29 14.37
N CYS A 197 25.20 -12.57 14.31
CA CYS A 197 24.51 -13.69 14.94
C CYS A 197 23.09 -13.96 14.43
N ASN A 198 22.90 -13.93 13.11
CA ASN A 198 21.64 -14.21 12.41
C ASN A 198 21.60 -15.57 11.67
N THR A 199 22.64 -16.40 11.81
CA THR A 199 22.90 -17.67 11.10
C THR A 199 23.28 -17.57 9.61
N VAL A 200 23.67 -16.39 9.12
CA VAL A 200 24.08 -16.15 7.72
C VAL A 200 25.46 -15.47 7.68
N ASP A 201 26.39 -16.02 6.88
CA ASP A 201 27.71 -15.41 6.62
C ASP A 201 27.57 -14.22 5.64
N GLU A 202 27.20 -13.07 6.16
CA GLU A 202 27.21 -11.82 5.42
C GLU A 202 28.64 -11.24 5.28
N CYS A 203 29.58 -11.61 6.14
CA CYS A 203 30.97 -11.18 6.09
C CYS A 203 31.70 -11.75 4.85
N GLY A 204 31.41 -12.99 4.48
CA GLY A 204 32.16 -13.82 3.53
C GLY A 204 33.38 -14.51 4.14
N ASP A 205 33.46 -14.55 5.46
CA ASP A 205 34.51 -15.21 6.26
C ASP A 205 34.02 -15.78 7.60
N GLY A 206 32.71 -15.65 7.92
CA GLY A 206 32.09 -16.14 9.15
C GLY A 206 32.40 -15.33 10.42
N SER A 207 33.00 -14.14 10.33
CA SER A 207 33.32 -13.31 11.51
C SER A 207 32.09 -12.84 12.29
N ASP A 208 30.97 -12.67 11.60
CA ASP A 208 29.65 -12.30 12.11
C ASP A 208 29.02 -13.42 12.95
N GLU A 209 29.13 -14.66 12.48
CA GLU A 209 28.55 -15.85 13.12
C GLU A 209 29.51 -16.55 14.10
N GLY A 210 30.81 -16.28 14.04
CA GLY A 210 31.84 -17.01 14.77
C GLY A 210 31.89 -16.78 16.29
N ASN A 211 31.20 -15.77 16.83
CA ASN A 211 31.28 -15.38 18.25
C ASN A 211 29.91 -15.14 18.89
N CYS A 212 28.98 -16.08 18.67
CA CYS A 212 27.56 -15.87 18.91
C CYS A 212 27.00 -16.59 20.15
N SER A 213 26.16 -15.86 20.89
CA SER A 213 25.31 -16.43 21.95
C SER A 213 23.93 -16.77 21.36
N ALA A 214 23.74 -18.05 20.99
CA ALA A 214 22.51 -18.63 20.41
C ALA A 214 21.23 -18.34 21.23
N PRO A 215 19.99 -18.43 20.66
CA PRO A 215 19.51 -19.28 19.53
C PRO A 215 18.58 -18.54 18.50
N ALA A 216 17.92 -19.13 17.48
CA ALA A 216 18.09 -20.30 16.58
C ALA A 216 17.12 -20.15 15.36
N SER A 217 17.20 -21.04 14.36
CA SER A 217 16.61 -20.94 13.00
C SER A 217 15.41 -21.86 12.69
N GLU A 218 14.50 -21.49 11.74
CA GLU A 218 13.63 -22.42 10.97
C GLU A 218 13.11 -21.85 9.62
N PRO A 219 12.95 -22.71 8.58
CA PRO A 219 11.98 -22.54 7.47
C PRO A 219 11.23 -23.88 7.13
N PRO A 220 10.55 -24.11 5.97
CA PRO A 220 9.09 -23.96 5.82
C PRO A 220 8.34 -25.18 5.18
N GLY A 221 7.09 -24.97 4.73
CA GLY A 221 6.25 -25.89 3.93
C GLY A 221 5.15 -25.10 3.18
N SER A 222 4.00 -25.61 2.69
CA SER A 222 3.40 -26.97 2.49
C SER A 222 1.90 -26.75 2.07
N LEU A 223 1.00 -27.65 1.61
CA LEU A 223 0.97 -28.96 0.91
C LEU A 223 -0.49 -29.61 0.86
N CYS A 224 -1.58 -28.94 1.26
CA CYS A 224 -2.93 -29.54 1.52
C CYS A 224 -4.10 -28.90 0.71
N PRO A 225 -5.30 -29.53 0.62
CA PRO A 225 -6.44 -29.03 -0.16
C PRO A 225 -7.26 -27.94 0.55
N GLY A 226 -7.94 -27.10 -0.24
CA GLY A 226 -8.64 -25.89 0.22
C GLY A 226 -9.64 -26.10 1.37
N GLY A 227 -9.63 -25.18 2.34
CA GLY A 227 -10.34 -25.30 3.61
C GLY A 227 -9.55 -26.04 4.70
N THR A 228 -8.47 -26.73 4.32
CA THR A 228 -7.53 -27.38 5.26
C THR A 228 -6.10 -26.87 5.05
N PHE A 229 -5.31 -26.85 6.11
CA PHE A 229 -3.89 -26.55 6.07
C PHE A 229 -3.05 -27.77 6.49
N PRO A 230 -1.75 -27.83 6.14
CA PRO A 230 -0.83 -28.91 6.48
C PRO A 230 -0.01 -28.59 7.73
N CYS A 231 0.49 -29.63 8.38
CA CYS A 231 1.60 -29.50 9.31
C CYS A 231 2.94 -29.35 8.54
N SER A 232 3.80 -28.42 8.95
CA SER A 232 5.13 -28.22 8.31
C SER A 232 6.09 -29.40 8.54
N GLY A 233 5.85 -30.23 9.56
CA GLY A 233 6.53 -31.49 9.78
C GLY A 233 6.51 -32.38 8.53
N ALA A 234 7.62 -32.38 7.78
CA ALA A 234 7.73 -32.72 6.36
C ALA A 234 7.41 -34.18 5.92
N ARG A 235 6.73 -34.97 6.75
CA ARG A 235 6.14 -36.28 6.42
C ARG A 235 4.73 -36.50 6.97
N SER A 236 4.06 -35.46 7.47
CA SER A 236 2.67 -35.54 7.92
C SER A 236 1.70 -35.40 6.73
N THR A 237 1.04 -36.49 6.34
CA THR A 237 -0.11 -36.47 5.41
C THR A 237 -1.42 -36.00 6.07
N ARG A 238 -1.34 -35.37 7.25
CA ARG A 238 -2.50 -34.92 8.03
C ARG A 238 -2.78 -33.45 7.73
N CYS A 239 -3.85 -33.21 6.97
CA CYS A 239 -4.42 -31.89 6.80
C CYS A 239 -5.42 -31.61 7.93
N LEU A 240 -5.39 -30.41 8.51
CA LEU A 240 -6.31 -29.94 9.56
C LEU A 240 -7.23 -28.85 8.98
N PRO A 241 -8.51 -28.75 9.37
CA PRO A 241 -9.37 -27.65 8.90
C PRO A 241 -8.84 -26.31 9.39
N ALA A 242 -9.07 -25.23 8.63
CA ALA A 242 -8.56 -23.89 8.95
C ALA A 242 -8.93 -23.39 10.37
N GLU A 243 -10.01 -23.92 10.94
CA GLU A 243 -10.44 -23.74 12.34
C GLU A 243 -9.41 -24.19 13.41
N ARG A 244 -8.39 -24.94 12.99
CA ARG A 244 -7.30 -25.47 13.83
C ARG A 244 -5.97 -24.75 13.66
N ARG A 245 -5.94 -23.66 12.89
CA ARG A 245 -4.73 -22.86 12.74
C ARG A 245 -4.76 -21.77 13.81
N CYS A 246 -3.78 -21.79 14.71
CA CYS A 246 -3.70 -20.88 15.85
C CYS A 246 -4.92 -20.96 16.78
N ASP A 247 -5.40 -22.18 17.08
CA ASP A 247 -6.53 -22.41 18.01
C ASP A 247 -6.09 -22.57 19.47
N GLY A 248 -4.77 -22.58 19.73
CA GLY A 248 -4.15 -22.77 21.03
C GLY A 248 -3.83 -24.23 21.36
N THR A 249 -4.06 -25.17 20.44
CA THR A 249 -3.84 -26.60 20.61
C THR A 249 -2.90 -27.15 19.55
N GLN A 250 -1.85 -27.85 19.98
CA GLN A 250 -0.94 -28.59 19.09
C GLN A 250 -1.63 -29.86 18.55
N ASP A 251 -2.40 -29.72 17.47
CA ASP A 251 -3.02 -30.81 16.69
C ASP A 251 -2.06 -31.40 15.64
N CYS A 252 -1.10 -30.59 15.16
CA CYS A 252 0.08 -31.00 14.41
C CYS A 252 1.15 -31.55 15.36
N GLY A 253 1.74 -32.70 15.04
CA GLY A 253 2.75 -33.36 15.88
C GLY A 253 4.07 -32.59 16.04
N ASP A 254 4.18 -31.46 15.35
CA ASP A 254 5.31 -30.56 15.21
C ASP A 254 4.98 -29.11 15.63
N GLY A 255 3.72 -28.75 15.90
CA GLY A 255 3.32 -27.41 16.39
C GLY A 255 3.25 -26.29 15.34
N SER A 256 3.21 -26.64 14.06
CA SER A 256 3.18 -25.70 12.94
C SER A 256 1.81 -25.05 12.67
N ASP A 257 0.76 -25.64 13.21
CA ASP A 257 -0.57 -25.05 13.38
C ASP A 257 -0.56 -23.78 14.22
N GLU A 258 0.27 -23.76 15.27
CA GLU A 258 0.48 -22.63 16.17
C GLU A 258 1.66 -21.72 15.74
N ALA A 259 2.23 -21.94 14.55
CA ALA A 259 3.38 -21.20 14.03
C ALA A 259 2.99 -20.12 13.00
N GLY A 260 3.69 -18.97 13.05
CA GLY A 260 3.52 -17.89 12.06
C GLY A 260 2.13 -17.21 12.10
N CYS A 261 1.44 -17.29 13.23
CA CYS A 261 0.14 -16.68 13.45
C CYS A 261 0.17 -15.14 13.36
N PRO A 262 -0.95 -14.48 12.99
CA PRO A 262 -1.14 -13.07 13.33
C PRO A 262 -1.11 -12.88 14.85
N ASP A 263 -1.04 -11.64 15.34
CA ASP A 263 -0.83 -11.36 16.78
C ASP A 263 -2.10 -11.59 17.63
N LEU A 264 -2.44 -12.87 17.79
CA LEU A 264 -3.51 -13.42 18.61
C LEU A 264 -3.13 -13.41 20.12
N ALA A 265 -2.00 -12.79 20.49
CA ALA A 265 -1.70 -12.53 21.88
C ALA A 265 -2.75 -11.58 22.47
N CYS A 266 -3.44 -12.05 23.51
CA CYS A 266 -4.53 -11.35 24.17
C CYS A 266 -4.05 -10.06 24.87
N GLY A 267 -4.07 -8.96 24.12
CA GLY A 267 -3.66 -7.62 24.55
C GLY A 267 -2.16 -7.33 24.39
N ARG A 268 -1.83 -6.40 23.50
CA ARG A 268 -0.46 -5.89 23.26
C ARG A 268 -0.45 -4.40 22.95
N ARG A 269 0.74 -3.77 23.09
CA ARG A 269 0.96 -2.36 22.74
C ARG A 269 1.45 -2.24 21.29
N LEU A 270 0.66 -1.59 20.46
CA LEU A 270 0.85 -1.45 19.02
C LEU A 270 1.46 -0.07 18.71
N GLY A 271 2.75 -0.04 18.37
CA GLY A 271 3.54 1.20 18.25
C GLY A 271 3.92 1.61 16.83
N SER A 272 3.29 1.05 15.80
CA SER A 272 3.48 1.45 14.40
C SER A 272 2.56 2.63 14.06
N PHE A 273 2.85 3.36 12.97
CA PHE A 273 1.93 4.37 12.43
C PHE A 273 0.69 3.76 11.75
N TYR A 274 0.78 2.50 11.32
CA TYR A 274 -0.32 1.71 10.79
C TYR A 274 -0.10 0.21 11.04
N GLY A 275 -1.16 -0.60 11.00
CA GLY A 275 -1.06 -2.06 11.09
C GLY A 275 -2.41 -2.75 11.22
N SER A 276 -2.36 -4.07 11.47
CA SER A 276 -3.53 -4.91 11.73
C SER A 276 -3.38 -5.75 12.99
N PHE A 277 -4.50 -6.16 13.59
CA PHE A 277 -4.58 -7.07 14.71
C PHE A 277 -5.94 -7.79 14.72
N ALA A 278 -6.01 -8.93 15.40
CA ALA A 278 -7.19 -9.80 15.43
C ALA A 278 -7.47 -10.27 16.86
N SER A 279 -8.71 -10.63 17.17
CA SER A 279 -8.99 -11.34 18.42
C SER A 279 -8.50 -12.79 18.37
N PRO A 280 -8.13 -13.40 19.52
CA PRO A 280 -7.61 -14.77 19.57
C PRO A 280 -8.54 -15.83 18.96
N ASP A 281 -9.85 -15.58 18.98
CA ASP A 281 -10.90 -16.45 18.47
C ASP A 281 -11.33 -16.16 17.03
N LEU A 282 -10.59 -15.34 16.27
CA LEU A 282 -10.87 -15.09 14.85
C LEU A 282 -10.70 -16.36 13.98
N PHE A 283 -9.86 -17.31 14.40
CA PHE A 283 -9.53 -18.52 13.62
C PHE A 283 -9.85 -19.85 14.33
N GLY A 284 -10.19 -19.86 15.63
CA GLY A 284 -10.28 -21.09 16.44
C GLY A 284 -11.62 -21.85 16.40
N ALA A 285 -11.54 -23.17 16.56
CA ALA A 285 -12.66 -24.13 16.56
C ALA A 285 -13.51 -24.09 17.85
N ALA A 286 -14.33 -23.05 17.99
CA ALA A 286 -15.29 -22.78 19.08
C ALA A 286 -14.66 -22.43 20.45
N ARG A 287 -15.23 -21.40 21.10
CA ARG A 287 -14.59 -20.74 22.26
C ARG A 287 -14.58 -21.61 23.52
N GLY A 288 -13.49 -21.52 24.28
CA GLY A 288 -13.22 -22.29 25.49
C GLY A 288 -14.20 -22.09 26.66
N PRO A 289 -13.98 -22.79 27.79
CA PRO A 289 -14.91 -22.85 28.92
C PRO A 289 -14.90 -21.61 29.83
N SER A 290 -14.02 -20.64 29.58
CA SER A 290 -13.88 -19.39 30.33
C SER A 290 -14.17 -18.17 29.45
N ASP A 291 -14.60 -17.07 30.07
CA ASP A 291 -14.73 -15.78 29.38
C ASP A 291 -13.33 -15.28 28.94
N LEU A 292 -13.27 -14.65 27.77
CA LEU A 292 -12.09 -14.05 27.16
C LEU A 292 -12.17 -12.53 27.30
N HIS A 293 -11.08 -11.90 27.74
CA HIS A 293 -10.97 -10.45 27.84
C HIS A 293 -9.56 -10.02 27.44
N CYS A 294 -9.45 -9.21 26.38
CA CYS A 294 -8.19 -8.81 25.76
C CYS A 294 -8.18 -7.31 25.46
N THR A 295 -7.09 -6.62 25.79
CA THR A 295 -7.00 -5.15 25.64
C THR A 295 -5.76 -4.74 24.85
N TRP A 296 -5.96 -4.30 23.61
CA TRP A 296 -4.89 -3.76 22.75
C TRP A 296 -4.73 -2.25 22.98
N LEU A 297 -3.48 -1.80 23.02
CA LEU A 297 -3.10 -0.42 23.31
C LEU A 297 -2.34 0.15 22.10
N VAL A 298 -3.03 0.84 21.19
CA VAL A 298 -2.34 1.57 20.12
C VAL A 298 -1.68 2.81 20.76
N ASP A 299 -0.39 2.97 20.55
CA ASP A 299 0.38 4.13 21.00
C ASP A 299 1.48 4.43 19.98
N THR A 300 1.09 5.12 18.91
CA THR A 300 1.95 5.45 17.76
C THR A 300 2.95 6.56 18.10
N GLN A 301 2.81 7.18 19.28
CA GLN A 301 3.55 8.36 19.75
C GLN A 301 3.38 9.61 18.88
N ASP A 302 2.53 9.57 17.85
CA ASP A 302 2.19 10.73 17.00
C ASP A 302 1.04 11.56 17.63
N PRO A 303 1.04 12.90 17.54
CA PRO A 303 -0.10 13.70 17.98
C PRO A 303 -1.32 13.61 17.06
N ARG A 304 -1.18 13.15 15.81
CA ARG A 304 -2.29 13.03 14.84
C ARG A 304 -3.27 11.92 15.21
N ARG A 305 -4.47 12.07 14.66
CA ARG A 305 -5.61 11.18 14.86
C ARG A 305 -5.36 9.79 14.29
N VAL A 306 -5.93 8.76 14.91
CA VAL A 306 -5.91 7.37 14.39
C VAL A 306 -7.30 7.00 13.91
N LEU A 307 -7.37 6.58 12.65
CA LEU A 307 -8.51 5.84 12.10
C LEU A 307 -8.34 4.36 12.47
N LEU A 308 -9.40 3.76 13.01
CA LEU A 308 -9.49 2.35 13.37
C LEU A 308 -10.69 1.75 12.62
N GLN A 309 -10.48 0.70 11.84
CA GLN A 309 -11.52 0.01 11.10
C GLN A 309 -11.62 -1.44 11.58
N LEU A 310 -12.84 -1.89 11.90
CA LEU A 310 -13.11 -3.23 12.45
C LEU A 310 -14.10 -4.00 11.58
N GLU A 311 -13.81 -5.27 11.33
CA GLU A 311 -14.71 -6.27 10.76
C GLU A 311 -15.12 -7.25 11.87
N LEU A 312 -16.43 -7.31 12.15
CA LEU A 312 -16.97 -7.93 13.38
C LEU A 312 -17.75 -9.22 13.08
N ARG A 313 -17.43 -10.29 13.80
CA ARG A 313 -18.16 -11.59 13.76
C ARG A 313 -18.59 -12.02 15.17
N LEU A 314 -19.08 -11.06 15.95
CA LEU A 314 -19.37 -11.18 17.38
C LEU A 314 -20.62 -12.03 17.66
N GLY A 315 -20.59 -12.85 18.72
CA GLY A 315 -21.75 -13.54 19.25
C GLY A 315 -22.62 -12.65 20.14
N TYR A 316 -23.80 -13.15 20.55
CA TYR A 316 -24.87 -12.34 21.14
C TYR A 316 -24.47 -11.57 22.41
N ASP A 317 -23.71 -12.19 23.31
CA ASP A 317 -23.19 -11.58 24.54
C ASP A 317 -21.74 -11.05 24.40
N ASP A 318 -21.17 -11.04 23.18
CA ASP A 318 -19.82 -10.56 22.91
C ASP A 318 -19.81 -9.08 22.50
N TYR A 319 -18.82 -8.33 22.97
CA TYR A 319 -18.71 -6.91 22.68
C TYR A 319 -17.26 -6.39 22.63
N VAL A 320 -17.03 -5.40 21.78
CA VAL A 320 -15.77 -4.66 21.67
C VAL A 320 -16.01 -3.22 22.14
N GLN A 321 -15.22 -2.73 23.09
CA GLN A 321 -15.23 -1.35 23.55
C GLN A 321 -13.98 -0.64 23.05
N VAL A 322 -14.15 0.53 22.44
CA VAL A 322 -13.04 1.36 21.95
C VAL A 322 -12.99 2.64 22.77
N TYR A 323 -11.84 2.94 23.35
CA TYR A 323 -11.58 4.11 24.18
C TYR A 323 -10.51 5.00 23.56
N GLU A 324 -10.63 6.31 23.79
CA GLU A 324 -9.61 7.29 23.45
C GLU A 324 -8.45 7.27 24.47
N GLY A 325 -7.21 7.29 24.00
CA GLY A 325 -6.03 7.23 24.86
C GLY A 325 -5.69 5.82 25.32
N LEU A 326 -5.01 5.72 26.46
CA LEU A 326 -4.50 4.46 27.01
C LEU A 326 -5.23 4.08 28.30
N GLY A 327 -5.92 2.94 28.26
CA GLY A 327 -6.67 2.35 29.37
C GLY A 327 -8.18 2.53 29.28
N GLU A 328 -8.91 1.60 29.90
CA GLU A 328 -10.36 1.44 29.83
C GLU A 328 -11.10 2.43 30.76
N ARG A 329 -11.02 3.72 30.42
CA ARG A 329 -11.65 4.80 31.18
C ARG A 329 -13.04 5.13 30.65
N GLY A 330 -14.07 5.02 31.49
CA GLY A 330 -15.45 5.30 31.11
C GLY A 330 -15.70 6.72 30.55
N ASP A 331 -14.93 7.72 31.00
CA ASP A 331 -14.96 9.10 30.48
C ASP A 331 -14.30 9.27 29.09
N ARG A 332 -13.72 8.20 28.54
CA ARG A 332 -13.04 8.15 27.23
C ARG A 332 -13.59 7.07 26.31
N LEU A 333 -14.70 6.41 26.66
CA LEU A 333 -15.34 5.42 25.79
C LEU A 333 -15.86 6.11 24.51
N LEU A 334 -15.28 5.77 23.36
CA LEU A 334 -15.73 6.24 22.04
C LEU A 334 -16.98 5.47 21.59
N GLN A 335 -16.91 4.14 21.60
CA GLN A 335 -18.04 3.30 21.20
C GLN A 335 -18.01 1.90 21.81
N THR A 336 -19.19 1.29 21.99
CA THR A 336 -19.35 -0.13 22.27
C THR A 336 -20.03 -0.81 21.09
N LEU A 337 -19.42 -1.88 20.59
CA LEU A 337 -19.81 -2.66 19.43
C LEU A 337 -20.24 -4.05 19.90
N SER A 338 -21.23 -4.66 19.24
CA SER A 338 -21.82 -5.95 19.63
C SER A 338 -22.23 -6.75 18.40
N TYR A 339 -22.86 -7.93 18.56
CA TYR A 339 -23.40 -8.72 17.43
C TYR A 339 -24.25 -7.91 16.43
N ARG A 340 -24.92 -6.83 16.88
CA ARG A 340 -25.72 -5.93 16.01
C ARG A 340 -24.87 -5.12 15.02
N SER A 341 -23.58 -4.98 15.31
CA SER A 341 -22.59 -4.26 14.51
C SER A 341 -21.96 -5.14 13.42
N ASN A 342 -22.20 -6.45 13.40
CA ASN A 342 -21.63 -7.40 12.43
C ASN A 342 -22.06 -7.15 10.96
N HIS A 343 -23.03 -6.26 10.71
CA HIS A 343 -23.64 -6.10 9.38
C HIS A 343 -22.82 -5.25 8.39
N ARG A 344 -21.84 -4.46 8.86
CA ARG A 344 -20.90 -3.66 8.04
C ARG A 344 -19.58 -3.47 8.79
N PRO A 345 -18.46 -3.17 8.10
CA PRO A 345 -17.26 -2.66 8.75
C PRO A 345 -17.57 -1.39 9.56
N VAL A 346 -16.92 -1.25 10.72
CA VAL A 346 -17.09 -0.10 11.62
C VAL A 346 -15.79 0.71 11.62
N SER A 347 -15.86 1.98 11.22
CA SER A 347 -14.73 2.92 11.24
C SER A 347 -14.91 3.95 12.36
N LEU A 348 -13.86 4.13 13.17
CA LEU A 348 -13.82 5.03 14.33
C LEU A 348 -12.57 5.91 14.28
N GLU A 349 -12.65 7.12 14.81
CA GLU A 349 -11.54 8.09 14.81
C GLU A 349 -11.20 8.53 16.23
N ALA A 350 -9.99 8.20 16.70
CA ALA A 350 -9.44 8.71 17.95
C ALA A 350 -8.73 10.05 17.69
N ALA A 351 -8.95 11.07 18.53
CA ALA A 351 -8.42 12.42 18.28
C ALA A 351 -6.89 12.57 18.53
N GLN A 352 -6.19 11.49 18.86
CA GLN A 352 -4.78 11.42 19.22
C GLN A 352 -4.17 10.10 18.70
N GLY A 353 -2.84 9.96 18.66
CA GLY A 353 -2.13 8.73 18.27
C GLY A 353 -2.24 7.56 19.26
N ARG A 354 -3.26 7.59 20.12
CA ARG A 354 -3.48 6.66 21.22
C ARG A 354 -4.94 6.26 21.30
N LEU A 355 -5.20 4.96 21.25
CA LEU A 355 -6.52 4.38 21.51
C LEU A 355 -6.37 3.01 22.16
N THR A 356 -7.42 2.60 22.86
CA THR A 356 -7.50 1.30 23.53
C THR A 356 -8.68 0.52 22.98
N VAL A 357 -8.47 -0.71 22.54
CA VAL A 357 -9.53 -1.63 22.14
C VAL A 357 -9.61 -2.74 23.16
N ALA A 358 -10.68 -2.78 23.95
CA ALA A 358 -10.97 -3.87 24.88
C ALA A 358 -12.02 -4.79 24.25
N TYR A 359 -11.74 -6.08 24.24
CA TYR A 359 -12.67 -7.12 23.79
C TYR A 359 -13.14 -7.93 24.98
N HIS A 360 -14.44 -8.23 25.01
CA HIS A 360 -15.07 -9.11 25.97
C HIS A 360 -15.90 -10.16 25.23
N ALA A 361 -15.62 -11.42 25.52
CA ALA A 361 -16.13 -12.55 24.77
C ALA A 361 -16.53 -13.66 25.75
N ARG A 362 -17.80 -14.06 25.77
CA ARG A 362 -18.28 -15.06 26.73
C ARG A 362 -17.77 -16.47 26.43
N ALA A 363 -17.60 -17.26 27.49
CA ALA A 363 -17.36 -18.70 27.41
C ALA A 363 -18.37 -19.37 26.46
N ARG A 364 -17.91 -20.24 25.55
CA ARG A 364 -18.74 -21.02 24.62
C ARG A 364 -19.67 -20.21 23.69
N SER A 365 -19.39 -18.92 23.44
CA SER A 365 -20.12 -18.16 22.41
C SER A 365 -19.95 -18.78 21.02
N ALA A 366 -20.91 -18.51 20.14
CA ALA A 366 -20.85 -18.81 18.71
C ALA A 366 -20.24 -17.68 17.86
N GLY A 367 -19.61 -16.68 18.50
CA GLY A 367 -18.85 -15.63 17.81
C GLY A 367 -17.49 -16.12 17.30
N HIS A 368 -17.08 -15.59 16.15
CA HIS A 368 -15.77 -15.83 15.52
C HIS A 368 -14.93 -14.55 15.53
N GLY A 369 -14.87 -13.90 16.69
CA GLY A 369 -13.97 -12.78 16.94
C GLY A 369 -14.21 -11.50 16.14
N PHE A 370 -13.12 -10.74 15.94
CA PHE A 370 -13.03 -9.60 15.04
C PHE A 370 -11.64 -9.46 14.42
N ASN A 371 -11.59 -8.81 13.26
CA ASN A 371 -10.38 -8.38 12.57
C ASN A 371 -10.34 -6.84 12.59
N ALA A 372 -9.16 -6.21 12.73
CA ALA A 372 -9.03 -4.77 12.76
C ALA A 372 -7.77 -4.26 12.06
N THR A 373 -7.90 -3.11 11.40
CA THR A 373 -6.79 -2.29 10.89
C THR A 373 -6.80 -0.93 11.58
N TYR A 374 -5.62 -0.33 11.73
CA TYR A 374 -5.48 1.04 12.24
C TYR A 374 -4.43 1.80 11.43
N GLN A 375 -4.63 3.12 11.29
CA GLN A 375 -3.70 4.03 10.64
C GLN A 375 -3.78 5.45 11.21
N VAL A 376 -2.63 6.06 11.48
CA VAL A 376 -2.51 7.48 11.82
C VAL A 376 -2.79 8.31 10.55
N LYS A 377 -3.64 9.33 10.65
CA LYS A 377 -4.01 10.19 9.52
C LYS A 377 -2.77 10.77 8.81
N GLY A 378 -2.74 10.64 7.48
CA GLY A 378 -1.59 10.95 6.64
C GLY A 378 -0.50 9.87 6.56
N TYR A 379 -0.69 8.70 7.18
CA TYR A 379 0.03 7.47 6.81
C TYR A 379 -0.99 6.47 6.25
N CYS A 380 -0.79 6.10 4.99
CA CYS A 380 -1.68 5.18 4.28
C CYS A 380 -1.20 3.74 4.42
N LEU A 381 -2.12 2.78 4.31
CA LEU A 381 -1.78 1.37 4.23
C LEU A 381 -1.04 1.08 2.90
N PRO A 382 -0.20 0.03 2.79
CA PRO A 382 0.63 -0.20 1.59
C PRO A 382 -0.10 -0.37 0.24
N TRP A 383 -1.43 -0.52 0.27
CA TRP A 383 -2.33 -0.63 -0.88
C TRP A 383 -3.20 0.61 -1.09
N GLU A 384 -2.94 1.69 -0.36
CA GLU A 384 -3.65 2.97 -0.42
C GLU A 384 -2.73 4.10 -0.89
N GLN A 385 -3.27 4.98 -1.72
CA GLN A 385 -2.63 6.19 -2.22
C GLN A 385 -2.93 7.37 -1.28
N PRO A 386 -1.95 8.27 -1.02
CA PRO A 386 -2.17 9.46 -0.21
C PRO A 386 -2.91 10.55 -1.00
N CYS A 387 -3.91 11.15 -0.36
CA CYS A 387 -4.66 12.29 -0.91
C CYS A 387 -3.78 13.53 -1.11
N GLY A 388 -2.90 13.83 -0.15
CA GLY A 388 -1.94 14.93 -0.24
C GLY A 388 -0.62 14.54 -0.93
N SER A 389 0.19 15.53 -1.30
CA SER A 389 1.59 15.32 -1.68
C SER A 389 2.43 16.48 -1.17
N SER A 390 3.29 16.22 -0.18
CA SER A 390 4.22 17.20 0.38
C SER A 390 5.30 17.56 -0.64
N ARG A 391 5.07 18.61 -1.43
CA ARG A 391 6.16 19.37 -2.06
C ARG A 391 6.87 20.17 -0.98
N GLU A 392 8.18 20.22 -1.05
CA GLU A 392 9.00 21.03 -0.14
C GLU A 392 8.71 22.52 -0.37
N GLY A 393 8.22 23.22 0.66
CA GLY A 393 7.94 24.66 0.58
C GLY A 393 6.94 25.15 1.63
N ASP A 394 5.67 24.76 1.48
CA ASP A 394 4.56 25.39 2.21
C ASP A 394 4.26 24.72 3.55
N ALA A 395 4.83 25.27 4.62
CA ALA A 395 4.33 25.11 5.98
C ALA A 395 3.04 25.94 6.17
N GLY A 396 1.98 25.58 5.43
CA GLY A 396 0.79 26.42 5.26
C GLY A 396 -0.58 25.73 5.36
N ASP A 397 -0.69 24.43 5.04
CA ASP A 397 -1.96 23.70 5.13
C ASP A 397 -1.78 22.27 5.66
N ALA A 398 -2.74 21.82 6.48
CA ALA A 398 -2.82 20.49 7.08
C ALA A 398 -4.00 19.66 6.53
N GLY A 399 -4.66 20.11 5.45
CA GLY A 399 -5.96 19.63 5.00
C GLY A 399 -6.08 18.14 4.62
N GLU A 400 -5.12 17.56 3.90
CA GLU A 400 -5.32 16.28 3.20
C GLU A 400 -4.59 15.08 3.83
N GLN A 401 -4.92 14.82 5.11
CA GLN A 401 -4.43 13.66 5.86
C GLN A 401 -5.29 12.40 5.61
N GLY A 402 -5.66 12.16 4.35
CA GLY A 402 -6.52 11.06 3.89
C GLY A 402 -5.81 10.09 2.92
N CYS A 403 -6.45 8.94 2.70
CA CYS A 403 -5.94 7.82 1.92
C CYS A 403 -7.08 7.15 1.13
N PHE A 404 -6.81 6.61 -0.06
CA PHE A 404 -7.79 5.92 -0.91
C PHE A 404 -7.17 4.69 -1.59
N SER A 405 -7.93 3.61 -1.78
CA SER A 405 -7.46 2.41 -2.48
C SER A 405 -7.81 2.42 -3.98
N GLU A 406 -7.18 1.59 -4.81
CA GLU A 406 -7.46 1.58 -6.26
C GLU A 406 -8.94 1.27 -6.62
N PRO A 407 -9.71 0.44 -5.87
CA PRO A 407 -11.16 0.31 -6.07
C PRO A 407 -11.98 1.58 -5.79
N GLN A 408 -11.42 2.54 -5.06
CA GLN A 408 -12.01 3.83 -4.67
C GLN A 408 -11.52 4.97 -5.58
N ARG A 409 -10.92 4.64 -6.72
CA ARG A 409 -10.35 5.59 -7.67
C ARG A 409 -11.21 5.61 -8.92
N CYS A 410 -11.74 6.78 -9.27
CA CYS A 410 -12.70 6.95 -10.37
C CYS A 410 -14.00 6.15 -10.18
N ASP A 411 -14.44 5.96 -8.93
CA ASP A 411 -15.73 5.31 -8.61
C ASP A 411 -16.90 6.32 -8.55
N GLY A 412 -16.57 7.62 -8.56
CA GLY A 412 -17.50 8.74 -8.52
C GLY A 412 -17.78 9.26 -7.10
N TRP A 413 -17.06 8.77 -6.08
CA TRP A 413 -17.19 9.18 -4.69
C TRP A 413 -15.87 9.78 -4.18
N TRP A 414 -15.92 11.02 -3.67
CA TRP A 414 -14.73 11.67 -3.12
C TRP A 414 -14.35 11.07 -1.76
N HIS A 415 -13.31 10.25 -1.76
CA HIS A 415 -12.57 9.78 -0.60
C HIS A 415 -11.48 10.79 -0.17
N CYS A 416 -10.92 11.56 -1.11
CA CYS A 416 -10.04 12.68 -0.81
C CYS A 416 -10.77 14.03 -0.77
N ALA A 417 -10.33 14.92 0.12
CA ALA A 417 -10.85 16.30 0.16
C ALA A 417 -10.48 17.14 -1.08
N SER A 418 -9.43 16.77 -1.81
CA SER A 418 -9.07 17.29 -3.15
C SER A 418 -9.83 16.66 -4.30
N GLY A 419 -10.52 15.54 -4.07
CA GLY A 419 -10.99 14.65 -5.14
C GLY A 419 -9.84 14.05 -5.97
N ARG A 420 -8.61 13.94 -5.44
CA ARG A 420 -7.44 13.36 -6.15
C ARG A 420 -7.72 11.98 -6.73
N ASP A 421 -8.45 11.18 -5.98
CA ASP A 421 -8.99 9.87 -6.33
C ASP A 421 -9.88 9.90 -7.59
N GLU A 422 -10.54 11.01 -7.84
CA GLU A 422 -11.43 11.28 -8.98
C GLU A 422 -10.75 12.13 -10.08
N GLN A 423 -9.45 12.46 -9.96
CA GLN A 423 -8.71 13.23 -10.96
C GLN A 423 -8.07 12.35 -12.05
N GLY A 424 -8.19 12.78 -13.30
CA GLY A 424 -7.56 12.12 -14.45
C GLY A 424 -8.21 10.80 -14.85
N CYS A 425 -9.50 10.64 -14.56
CA CYS A 425 -10.26 9.42 -14.84
C CYS A 425 -10.49 9.20 -16.35
N PRO A 426 -10.21 8.00 -16.90
CA PRO A 426 -10.21 7.77 -18.35
C PRO A 426 -11.61 7.80 -19.00
N ALA A 427 -12.68 7.83 -18.19
CA ALA A 427 -14.05 8.02 -18.65
C ALA A 427 -14.42 9.49 -18.91
N CYS A 428 -13.64 10.44 -18.37
CA CYS A 428 -13.96 11.87 -18.41
C CYS A 428 -12.87 12.69 -19.14
N PRO A 429 -13.21 13.91 -19.60
CA PRO A 429 -12.23 14.91 -20.00
C PRO A 429 -11.25 15.23 -18.85
N PRO A 430 -10.04 15.75 -19.15
CA PRO A 430 -9.22 16.39 -18.12
C PRO A 430 -10.02 17.52 -17.44
N ASP A 431 -9.73 17.72 -16.16
CA ASP A 431 -10.40 18.70 -15.28
C ASP A 431 -11.92 18.47 -15.09
N GLN A 432 -12.39 17.22 -15.21
CA GLN A 432 -13.75 16.78 -14.85
C GLN A 432 -13.74 15.49 -14.01
N TYR A 433 -14.76 15.31 -13.18
CA TYR A 433 -14.95 14.18 -12.26
C TYR A 433 -16.11 13.29 -12.74
N PRO A 434 -16.03 11.96 -12.65
CA PRO A 434 -17.11 11.06 -13.04
C PRO A 434 -18.23 11.01 -11.98
N CYS A 435 -19.44 10.66 -12.42
CA CYS A 435 -20.55 10.31 -11.55
C CYS A 435 -20.50 8.84 -11.12
N GLU A 436 -21.05 8.57 -9.93
CA GLU A 436 -21.21 7.24 -9.32
C GLU A 436 -21.80 6.19 -10.29
N GLY A 437 -21.47 4.91 -10.04
CA GLY A 437 -22.05 3.77 -10.74
C GLY A 437 -21.51 3.53 -12.16
N GLY A 438 -20.43 4.20 -12.57
CA GLY A 438 -19.82 4.01 -13.88
C GLY A 438 -20.69 4.50 -15.06
N SER A 439 -21.58 5.45 -14.79
CA SER A 439 -22.59 5.97 -15.73
C SER A 439 -22.02 6.68 -16.97
N GLY A 440 -20.71 7.01 -16.98
CA GLY A 440 -20.06 7.77 -18.06
C GLY A 440 -20.47 9.24 -18.13
N LEU A 441 -21.21 9.73 -17.13
CA LEU A 441 -21.49 11.14 -16.91
C LEU A 441 -20.36 11.76 -16.10
N CYS A 442 -20.04 13.02 -16.39
CA CYS A 442 -18.96 13.76 -15.74
C CYS A 442 -19.45 15.18 -15.40
N TYR A 443 -18.96 15.74 -14.30
CA TYR A 443 -19.28 17.08 -13.80
C TYR A 443 -17.99 17.90 -13.60
N THR A 444 -18.10 19.23 -13.60
CA THR A 444 -16.95 20.13 -13.47
C THR A 444 -16.66 20.49 -12.00
N PRO A 445 -15.47 21.03 -11.68
CA PRO A 445 -15.17 21.52 -10.33
C PRO A 445 -16.12 22.63 -9.82
N ALA A 446 -16.86 23.31 -10.70
CA ALA A 446 -17.88 24.30 -10.32
C ALA A 446 -19.26 23.66 -10.01
N ASP A 447 -19.46 22.41 -10.45
CA ASP A 447 -20.67 21.62 -10.22
C ASP A 447 -20.58 20.81 -8.90
N ARG A 448 -19.43 20.85 -8.22
CA ARG A 448 -19.19 20.19 -6.94
C ARG A 448 -19.78 21.02 -5.78
N CYS A 449 -20.61 20.40 -4.94
CA CYS A 449 -21.11 20.99 -3.68
C CYS A 449 -21.76 22.38 -3.87
N ASN A 450 -22.61 22.53 -4.90
CA ASN A 450 -23.25 23.80 -5.28
C ASN A 450 -24.77 23.81 -5.10
N ASN A 451 -25.31 22.76 -4.45
CA ASN A 451 -26.73 22.43 -4.27
C ASN A 451 -27.52 22.17 -5.57
N GLN A 452 -26.87 21.72 -6.67
CA GLN A 452 -27.53 21.39 -7.94
C GLN A 452 -27.04 20.05 -8.50
N LYS A 453 -27.88 19.02 -8.39
CA LYS A 453 -27.61 17.65 -8.86
C LYS A 453 -27.36 17.59 -10.37
N SER A 454 -26.09 17.56 -10.71
CA SER A 454 -25.51 17.32 -12.04
C SER A 454 -25.34 15.83 -12.31
N CYS A 455 -25.07 15.00 -11.29
CA CYS A 455 -25.18 13.56 -11.39
C CYS A 455 -26.62 13.07 -11.10
N PRO A 456 -27.13 12.03 -11.79
CA PRO A 456 -28.46 11.47 -11.52
C PRO A 456 -28.64 11.04 -10.07
N ASP A 457 -27.62 10.41 -9.50
CA ASP A 457 -27.57 9.92 -8.12
C ASP A 457 -27.12 10.99 -7.11
N GLY A 458 -26.86 12.23 -7.58
CA GLY A 458 -26.44 13.38 -6.78
C GLY A 458 -25.07 13.25 -6.11
N ALA A 459 -24.16 12.43 -6.65
CA ALA A 459 -22.82 12.16 -6.09
C ALA A 459 -21.96 13.43 -5.94
N ASP A 460 -22.12 14.37 -6.86
CA ASP A 460 -21.58 15.72 -6.88
C ASP A 460 -21.93 16.58 -5.65
N GLU A 461 -22.98 16.22 -4.91
CA GLU A 461 -23.43 16.87 -3.67
C GLU A 461 -23.19 16.01 -2.39
N LYS A 462 -22.47 14.88 -2.50
CA LYS A 462 -22.15 13.99 -1.35
C LYS A 462 -20.74 14.21 -0.83
N ASN A 463 -20.52 14.02 0.48
CA ASN A 463 -19.22 14.07 1.15
C ASN A 463 -18.39 15.34 0.82
N CYS A 464 -19.02 16.50 1.01
CA CYS A 464 -18.41 17.81 0.81
C CYS A 464 -17.53 18.18 2.02
N PHE A 465 -16.23 18.40 1.80
CA PHE A 465 -15.28 18.80 2.86
C PHE A 465 -15.21 20.31 3.08
N SER A 466 -15.68 21.10 2.11
CA SER A 466 -15.93 22.54 2.25
C SER A 466 -17.14 22.91 1.38
N CYS A 467 -17.88 23.94 1.80
CA CYS A 467 -19.09 24.42 1.13
C CYS A 467 -18.89 25.87 0.63
N GLN A 468 -19.68 26.29 -0.36
CA GLN A 468 -19.60 27.65 -0.92
C GLN A 468 -20.01 28.74 0.10
N PRO A 469 -19.52 29.99 -0.01
CA PRO A 469 -19.93 31.07 0.90
C PRO A 469 -21.45 31.31 0.87
N GLY A 470 -22.11 31.16 2.03
CA GLY A 470 -23.58 31.22 2.17
C GLY A 470 -24.27 29.86 2.33
N THR A 471 -23.52 28.76 2.38
CA THR A 471 -24.00 27.44 2.80
C THR A 471 -23.35 27.00 4.12
N PHE A 472 -24.09 26.22 4.90
CA PHE A 472 -23.68 25.61 6.17
C PHE A 472 -23.28 24.14 5.93
N HIS A 473 -22.32 23.66 6.72
CA HIS A 473 -21.74 22.32 6.63
C HIS A 473 -22.25 21.46 7.78
N CYS A 474 -23.02 20.41 7.46
CA CYS A 474 -23.49 19.41 8.42
C CYS A 474 -22.35 18.50 8.87
N GLY A 475 -22.44 17.92 10.07
CA GLY A 475 -21.45 16.95 10.58
C GLY A 475 -21.34 15.67 9.73
N THR A 476 -22.34 15.41 8.90
CA THR A 476 -22.40 14.35 7.87
C THR A 476 -21.67 14.67 6.56
N ASN A 477 -20.91 15.79 6.47
CA ASN A 477 -20.30 16.30 5.23
C ASN A 477 -21.33 16.59 4.11
N LEU A 478 -22.51 17.10 4.50
CA LEU A 478 -23.53 17.64 3.59
C LEU A 478 -23.49 19.17 3.62
N CYS A 479 -23.71 19.82 2.49
CA CYS A 479 -23.91 21.27 2.42
C CYS A 479 -25.41 21.59 2.37
N ILE A 480 -25.87 22.55 3.17
CA ILE A 480 -27.24 23.10 3.14
C ILE A 480 -27.19 24.63 3.07
N PHE A 481 -28.26 25.33 2.71
CA PHE A 481 -28.24 26.80 2.75
C PHE A 481 -28.15 27.33 4.19
N GLU A 482 -27.36 28.38 4.41
CA GLU A 482 -27.23 29.00 5.75
C GLU A 482 -28.59 29.52 6.27
N THR A 483 -29.54 29.79 5.37
CA THR A 483 -30.93 30.17 5.69
C THR A 483 -31.81 29.02 6.17
N TRP A 484 -31.41 27.75 6.01
CA TRP A 484 -32.16 26.57 6.51
C TRP A 484 -31.70 26.16 7.90
N ARG A 485 -30.52 26.62 8.33
CA ARG A 485 -29.98 26.36 9.66
C ARG A 485 -30.94 26.84 10.76
N CYS A 486 -31.48 25.88 11.50
CA CYS A 486 -32.48 26.10 12.55
C CYS A 486 -33.82 26.70 12.06
N ASP A 487 -34.25 26.45 10.82
CA ASP A 487 -35.55 26.93 10.30
C ASP A 487 -36.77 26.21 10.91
N GLY A 488 -36.55 25.00 11.44
CA GLY A 488 -37.57 24.11 12.01
C GLY A 488 -37.70 22.74 11.33
N GLN A 489 -36.93 22.47 10.27
CA GLN A 489 -36.85 21.19 9.57
C GLN A 489 -35.53 20.44 9.88
N GLU A 490 -35.41 19.22 9.38
CA GLU A 490 -34.27 18.31 9.62
C GLU A 490 -33.46 18.14 8.32
N ASP A 491 -32.73 19.18 7.93
CA ASP A 491 -31.96 19.23 6.68
C ASP A 491 -30.60 18.50 6.77
N CYS A 492 -29.99 18.47 7.97
CA CYS A 492 -28.80 17.68 8.27
C CYS A 492 -29.21 16.32 8.87
N GLN A 493 -28.76 15.21 8.27
CA GLN A 493 -29.16 13.84 8.69
C GLN A 493 -28.65 13.39 10.07
N ASP A 494 -27.79 14.20 10.70
CA ASP A 494 -27.29 14.07 12.06
C ASP A 494 -27.91 15.08 13.05
N GLY A 495 -28.80 15.97 12.58
CA GLY A 495 -29.47 16.98 13.40
C GLY A 495 -28.60 18.15 13.85
N SER A 496 -27.53 18.47 13.09
CA SER A 496 -26.54 19.53 13.36
C SER A 496 -26.96 20.95 12.96
#